data_AF-A0A852C8N2-F1
#
_entry.id   AF-A0A852C8N2-F1
#
_cell.length_a   1.000
_cell.length_b   1.000
_cell.length_c   1.000
_cell.angle_alpha   90.00
_cell.angle_beta   90.00
_cell.angle_gamma   90.00
#
_symmetry.space_group_name_H-M   'P 1'
#
loop_
_entity.id
_entity.type
_entity.pdbx_description
1 polymer ?
#
loop_
_entity_poly.entity_id
_entity_poly.type
_entity_poly.pdbx_seq_one_letter_code
_entity_poly.pdbx_strand_id
1 'polypeptide(L)'
;RALNVILVLQCERRRFLRVGLAVPLLGTVAELREMVAREGHIPPEQVMGGMGGTGKGRDPLRATEVPSAVPQVILAEVSPQGFLRSLGDSEELGAAGEGAPLYAFQPPPARRPGTANPSPLAGNRGLHSLDWLGGQGLPASPGAAQPEAQHPLPSAARSSDCLHRGASSRVLLLLCNTVSDGHRLTRFGPPLVLREERGISWEQLQQSILGQLRALLRAEARAQGMGVPLFRIRLAEGMEPCTYLSPQDPHPLCHPAIDRALQLSGSGGPPHVRLMAEWDLNTKERLFGSVQGEAVEDAESVGLQQQAHRQQPSCTLDECFQLYTKEEQVRGTAG
;
A
#
# COMPACT_ATOMS: atom_id res chain seq x y z
N ARG A 1 -10.05 19.30 15.31
CA ARG A 1 -10.90 19.03 14.13
C ARG A 1 -11.38 17.58 14.15
N ALA A 2 -12.57 17.30 13.65
CA ALA A 2 -13.00 15.93 13.38
C ALA A 2 -12.49 15.48 11.99
N LEU A 3 -11.75 14.37 11.92
CA LEU A 3 -11.29 13.75 10.69
C LEU A 3 -11.78 12.30 10.61
N ASN A 4 -12.23 11.88 9.42
CA ASN A 4 -12.54 10.48 9.13
C ASN A 4 -11.41 9.89 8.29
N VAL A 5 -10.92 8.71 8.67
CA VAL A 5 -9.84 8.01 7.96
C VAL A 5 -10.31 6.60 7.60
N ILE A 6 -10.13 6.18 6.36
CA ILE A 6 -10.44 4.83 5.90
C ILE A 6 -9.20 3.96 6.05
N LEU A 7 -9.23 3.02 7.00
CA LEU A 7 -8.18 2.04 7.21
C LEU A 7 -8.29 0.92 6.18
N VAL A 8 -7.19 0.65 5.47
CA VAL A 8 -7.03 -0.49 4.56
C VAL A 8 -6.15 -1.52 5.26
N LEU A 9 -6.81 -2.52 5.85
CA LEU A 9 -6.16 -3.53 6.70
C LEU A 9 -5.90 -4.83 5.93
N GLN A 10 -4.86 -5.55 6.33
CA GLN A 10 -4.48 -6.84 5.74
C GLN A 10 -5.28 -8.03 6.30
N CYS A 11 -6.27 -7.80 7.17
CA CYS A 11 -7.02 -8.88 7.82
C CYS A 11 -8.21 -9.36 6.97
N GLU A 12 -8.55 -10.64 7.09
CA GLU A 12 -9.59 -11.27 6.25
C GLU A 12 -11.02 -10.81 6.57
N ARG A 13 -11.27 -10.32 7.80
CA ARG A 13 -12.63 -9.99 8.28
C ARG A 13 -13.04 -8.54 8.07
N ARG A 14 -12.11 -7.59 8.09
CA ARG A 14 -12.38 -6.14 7.99
C ARG A 14 -11.31 -5.46 7.15
N ARG A 15 -11.47 -5.48 5.83
CA ARG A 15 -10.49 -4.88 4.92
C ARG A 15 -10.58 -3.35 4.87
N PHE A 16 -11.77 -2.78 5.06
CA PHE A 16 -12.02 -1.34 4.99
C PHE A 16 -12.83 -0.89 6.21
N LEU A 17 -12.19 -0.13 7.11
CA LEU A 17 -12.80 0.39 8.33
C LEU A 17 -12.62 1.91 8.38
N ARG A 18 -13.70 2.68 8.44
CA ARG A 18 -13.65 4.11 8.69
C ARG A 18 -13.58 4.35 10.19
N VAL A 19 -12.57 5.10 10.62
CA VAL A 19 -12.39 5.54 12.00
C VAL A 19 -12.55 7.05 12.11
N GLY A 20 -13.10 7.51 13.23
CA GLY A 20 -13.28 8.92 13.54
C GLY A 20 -12.23 9.41 14.52
N LEU A 21 -11.41 10.38 14.11
CA LEU A 21 -10.31 10.92 14.92
C LEU A 21 -10.53 12.40 15.29
N ALA A 22 -10.49 12.71 16.58
CA ALA A 22 -10.42 14.09 17.07
C ALA A 22 -8.97 14.57 17.03
N VAL A 23 -8.58 15.22 15.93
CA VAL A 23 -7.20 15.64 15.68
C VAL A 23 -6.94 17.10 16.09
N PRO A 24 -5.70 17.48 16.45
CA PRO A 24 -5.33 18.88 16.68
C PRO A 24 -5.64 19.77 15.47
N LEU A 25 -5.96 21.05 15.71
CA LEU A 25 -6.10 22.04 14.63
C LEU A 25 -4.74 22.40 14.04
N LEU A 26 -3.74 22.53 14.93
CA LEU A 26 -2.34 22.74 14.61
C LEU A 26 -1.61 21.47 15.05
N GLY A 27 -1.10 20.74 14.07
CA GLY A 27 -0.47 19.45 14.26
C GLY A 27 0.13 18.94 12.96
N THR A 28 0.80 17.81 13.03
CA THR A 28 1.50 17.22 11.88
C THR A 28 0.88 15.92 11.42
N VAL A 29 1.19 15.52 10.19
CA VAL A 29 0.82 14.20 9.67
C VAL A 29 1.48 13.06 10.46
N ALA A 30 2.64 13.29 11.08
CA ALA A 30 3.27 12.31 11.98
C ALA A 30 2.35 11.97 13.16
N GLU A 31 1.80 12.99 13.83
CA GLU A 31 0.85 12.82 14.94
C GLU A 31 -0.41 12.09 14.48
N LEU A 32 -0.95 12.45 13.31
CA LEU A 32 -2.08 11.74 12.72
C LEU A 32 -1.76 10.26 12.47
N ARG A 33 -0.56 9.94 11.97
CA ARG A 33 -0.13 8.57 11.70
C ARG A 33 -0.11 7.72 12.98
N GLU A 34 0.38 8.28 14.07
CA GLU A 34 0.34 7.64 15.40
C GLU A 34 -1.09 7.43 15.89
N MET A 35 -1.94 8.46 15.78
CA MET A 35 -3.36 8.35 16.16
C MET A 35 -4.08 7.26 15.37
N VAL A 36 -3.87 7.21 14.06
CA VAL A 36 -4.43 6.19 13.16
C VAL A 36 -3.93 4.79 13.53
N ALA A 37 -2.64 4.63 13.79
CA ALA A 37 -2.08 3.33 14.15
C ALA A 37 -2.63 2.83 15.50
N ARG A 38 -2.77 3.72 16.47
CA ARG A 38 -3.36 3.41 17.78
C ARG A 38 -4.82 3.00 17.66
N GLU A 39 -5.61 3.78 16.94
CA GLU A 39 -7.04 3.52 16.73
C GLU A 39 -7.29 2.24 15.91
N GLY A 40 -6.47 2.01 14.88
CA GLY A 40 -6.54 0.81 14.06
C GLY A 40 -5.91 -0.44 14.67
N HIS A 41 -5.38 -0.35 15.90
CA HIS A 41 -4.58 -1.39 16.56
C HIS A 41 -3.47 -1.97 15.65
N ILE A 42 -2.83 -1.10 14.85
CA ILE A 42 -1.78 -1.48 13.92
C ILE A 42 -0.46 -1.58 14.70
N PRO A 43 0.15 -2.76 14.83
CA PRO A 43 1.38 -2.92 15.58
C PRO A 43 2.53 -2.22 14.83
N PRO A 44 3.50 -1.63 15.55
CA PRO A 44 4.69 -1.12 14.91
C PRO A 44 5.56 -2.28 14.39
N GLU A 45 6.36 -2.04 13.34
CA GLU A 45 7.25 -3.09 12.84
C GLU A 45 8.38 -3.32 13.85
N GLN A 46 8.38 -4.49 14.47
CA GLN A 46 9.46 -4.91 15.34
C GLN A 46 10.67 -5.28 14.47
N VAL A 47 11.64 -4.36 14.35
CA VAL A 47 12.99 -4.69 13.89
C VAL A 47 13.65 -5.50 15.00
N MET A 48 13.37 -6.81 15.03
CA MET A 48 14.01 -7.71 15.98
C MET A 48 15.47 -7.84 15.58
N GLY A 49 16.33 -7.02 16.20
CA GLY A 49 17.78 -7.12 16.10
C GLY A 49 18.20 -8.56 16.38
N GLY A 50 19.04 -9.13 15.51
CA GLY A 50 19.54 -10.47 15.66
C GLY A 50 20.27 -10.64 16.98
N MET A 51 19.62 -11.23 17.98
CA MET A 51 20.30 -11.82 19.14
C MET A 51 20.94 -13.14 18.70
N GLY A 52 22.06 -13.02 17.99
CA GLY A 52 22.96 -14.10 17.66
C GLY A 52 24.37 -13.71 18.08
N GLY A 53 24.62 -13.61 19.39
CA GLY A 53 25.92 -13.24 19.93
C GLY A 53 26.08 -13.75 21.36
N THR A 54 26.47 -15.01 21.50
CA THR A 54 27.02 -15.55 22.74
C THR A 54 28.39 -14.89 22.96
N GLY A 55 28.54 -14.05 24.00
CA GLY A 55 29.87 -13.49 24.29
C GLY A 55 29.92 -12.32 25.26
N LYS A 56 29.70 -12.62 26.54
CA LYS A 56 30.38 -12.08 27.73
C LYS A 56 30.93 -10.63 27.68
N GLY A 57 30.30 -9.75 28.46
CA GLY A 57 30.92 -8.55 29.02
C GLY A 57 30.55 -7.23 28.30
N ARG A 58 29.52 -6.53 28.78
CA ARG A 58 29.39 -5.08 28.57
C ARG A 58 28.50 -4.44 29.63
N ASP A 59 28.89 -3.23 30.01
CA ASP A 59 28.46 -2.42 31.16
C ASP A 59 26.94 -2.22 31.30
N PRO A 60 26.40 -2.09 32.53
CA PRO A 60 24.95 -1.92 32.77
C PRO A 60 24.37 -0.53 32.48
N LEU A 61 25.13 0.40 31.88
CA LEU A 61 24.76 1.82 31.80
C LEU A 61 24.51 2.37 30.38
N ARG A 62 24.41 1.52 29.37
CA ARG A 62 23.82 1.92 28.09
C ARG A 62 22.41 1.36 28.01
N ALA A 63 21.43 2.16 28.42
CA ALA A 63 20.06 2.00 27.96
C ALA A 63 20.13 1.98 26.43
N THR A 64 20.06 0.79 25.84
CA THR A 64 19.73 0.64 24.42
C THR A 64 18.37 1.30 24.26
N GLU A 65 18.36 2.53 23.73
CA GLU A 65 17.16 3.12 23.17
C GLU A 65 16.57 2.06 22.23
N VAL A 66 15.45 1.48 22.66
CA VAL A 66 14.63 0.67 21.78
C VAL A 66 14.30 1.60 20.61
N PRO A 67 14.70 1.29 19.37
CA PRO A 67 14.39 2.17 18.25
C PRO A 67 12.89 2.40 18.28
N SER A 68 12.49 3.67 18.42
CA SER A 68 11.08 4.09 18.41
C SER A 68 10.43 3.41 17.23
N ALA A 69 9.58 2.42 17.51
CA ALA A 69 9.04 1.55 16.51
C ALA A 69 7.96 2.37 15.79
N VAL A 70 8.36 3.03 14.70
CA VAL A 70 7.47 3.92 13.96
C VAL A 70 6.30 3.12 13.38
N PRO A 71 5.06 3.60 13.52
CA PRO A 71 3.90 2.93 12.97
C PRO A 71 4.00 2.82 11.45
N GLN A 72 3.89 1.60 10.92
CA GLN A 72 3.92 1.35 9.48
C GLN A 72 2.55 1.60 8.85
N VAL A 73 2.20 2.86 8.70
CA VAL A 73 0.98 3.26 8.00
C VAL A 73 1.38 4.21 6.88
N ILE A 74 0.82 4.01 5.69
CA ILE A 74 0.94 4.98 4.59
C ILE A 74 -0.36 5.78 4.55
N LEU A 75 -0.27 7.10 4.63
CA LEU A 75 -1.41 8.00 4.55
C LEU A 75 -1.49 8.56 3.14
N ALA A 76 -2.66 8.47 2.50
CA ALA A 76 -2.85 8.99 1.15
C ALA A 76 -4.28 9.50 0.93
N GLU A 77 -4.39 10.52 0.11
CA GLU A 77 -5.66 11.07 -0.37
C GLU A 77 -6.05 10.39 -1.68
N VAL A 78 -7.22 9.75 -1.69
CA VAL A 78 -7.69 8.94 -2.82
C VAL A 78 -9.04 9.44 -3.28
N SER A 79 -9.08 9.94 -4.51
CA SER A 79 -10.28 10.45 -5.17
C SER A 79 -11.03 9.34 -5.94
N PRO A 80 -12.24 9.62 -6.43
CA PRO A 80 -12.90 8.76 -7.42
C PRO A 80 -12.12 8.60 -8.73
N GLN A 81 -11.11 9.43 -9.01
CA GLN A 81 -10.24 9.32 -10.18
C GLN A 81 -8.93 8.56 -9.90
N GLY A 82 -8.64 8.23 -8.62
CA GLY A 82 -7.39 7.59 -8.21
C GLY A 82 -6.63 8.36 -7.12
N PHE A 83 -5.37 7.98 -6.91
CA PHE A 83 -4.51 8.65 -5.94
C PHE A 83 -4.24 10.11 -6.31
N LEU A 84 -4.45 11.02 -5.36
CA LEU A 84 -4.02 12.41 -5.49
C LEU A 84 -2.60 12.58 -4.98
N ARG A 85 -2.36 12.22 -3.72
CA ARG A 85 -1.06 12.36 -3.05
C ARG A 85 -0.93 11.41 -1.86
N SER A 86 0.32 11.18 -1.45
CA SER A 86 0.64 10.57 -0.16
C SER A 86 1.13 11.66 0.78
N LEU A 87 0.83 11.53 2.06
CA LEU A 87 1.17 12.54 3.07
C LEU A 87 2.45 12.15 3.82
N GLY A 88 3.43 13.06 3.79
CA GLY A 88 4.67 12.99 4.55
C GLY A 88 4.53 13.59 5.95
N ASP A 89 5.33 13.10 6.89
CA ASP A 89 5.22 13.42 8.32
C ASP A 89 5.36 14.89 8.68
N SER A 90 6.16 15.65 7.91
CA SER A 90 6.36 17.09 8.15
C SER A 90 5.23 17.97 7.65
N GLU A 91 4.25 17.40 6.92
CA GLU A 91 3.12 18.17 6.42
C GLU A 91 2.17 18.58 7.55
N GLU A 92 1.61 19.78 7.42
CA GLU A 92 0.60 20.30 8.34
C GLU A 92 -0.72 19.53 8.18
N LEU A 93 -1.33 19.21 9.31
CA LEU A 93 -2.58 18.46 9.34
C LEU A 93 -3.79 19.25 8.82
N GLY A 94 -3.68 20.58 8.76
CA GLY A 94 -4.72 21.50 8.29
C GLY A 94 -5.34 21.07 6.98
N ALA A 95 -4.55 20.86 5.94
CA ALA A 95 -5.06 20.51 4.60
C ALA A 95 -5.45 19.02 4.43
N ALA A 96 -5.08 18.15 5.37
CA ALA A 96 -5.24 16.71 5.21
C ALA A 96 -6.73 16.29 5.16
N GLY A 97 -7.11 15.64 4.07
CA GLY A 97 -8.47 15.14 3.83
C GLY A 97 -9.45 16.20 3.30
N GLU A 98 -8.99 17.41 2.97
CA GLU A 98 -9.84 18.44 2.37
C GLU A 98 -10.09 18.20 0.88
N GLY A 99 -9.08 17.72 0.14
CA GLY A 99 -9.17 17.50 -1.31
C GLY A 99 -9.79 16.15 -1.73
N ALA A 100 -9.65 15.12 -0.89
CA ALA A 100 -10.23 13.80 -1.12
C ALA A 100 -10.28 12.99 0.19
N PRO A 101 -11.08 11.90 0.25
CA PRO A 101 -11.07 10.99 1.38
C PRO A 101 -9.66 10.49 1.72
N LEU A 102 -9.36 10.49 3.02
CA LEU A 102 -8.07 10.08 3.55
C LEU A 102 -8.08 8.56 3.82
N TYR A 103 -7.10 7.88 3.27
CA TYR A 103 -6.87 6.45 3.46
C TYR A 103 -5.58 6.22 4.25
N ALA A 104 -5.61 5.18 5.07
CA ALA A 104 -4.48 4.68 5.85
C ALA A 104 -4.21 3.22 5.47
N PHE A 105 -3.14 2.99 4.73
CA PHE A 105 -2.77 1.65 4.25
C PHE A 105 -1.82 0.99 5.22
N GLN A 106 -2.20 -0.19 5.71
CA GLN A 106 -1.28 -1.09 6.41
C GLN A 106 -0.52 -1.92 5.37
N PRO A 107 0.82 -1.76 5.26
CA PRO A 107 1.61 -2.57 4.36
C PRO A 107 1.54 -4.06 4.72
N PRO A 108 1.58 -4.97 3.74
CA PRO A 108 1.80 -6.38 4.00
C PRO A 108 3.11 -6.57 4.80
N PRO A 109 3.14 -7.51 5.77
CA PRO A 109 4.31 -7.74 6.59
C PRO A 109 5.52 -8.10 5.73
N ALA A 110 6.70 -7.57 6.07
CA ALA A 110 7.94 -7.96 5.42
C ALA A 110 8.23 -9.44 5.72
N ARG A 111 8.45 -10.26 4.68
CA ARG A 111 8.87 -11.66 4.88
C ARG A 111 10.28 -11.67 5.44
N ARG A 112 10.51 -12.43 6.51
CA ARG A 112 11.85 -12.59 7.10
C ARG A 112 12.76 -13.35 6.12
N PRO A 113 13.99 -12.86 5.83
CA PRO A 113 15.00 -13.67 5.17
C PRO A 113 15.33 -14.87 6.09
N GLY A 114 15.09 -16.10 5.63
CA GLY A 114 15.51 -17.32 6.35
C GLY A 114 14.42 -18.17 7.00
N THR A 115 13.16 -17.73 7.04
CA THR A 115 12.04 -18.63 7.34
C THR A 115 11.36 -19.03 6.05
N ALA A 116 11.64 -20.24 5.57
CA ALA A 116 10.89 -20.88 4.50
C ALA A 116 9.49 -21.25 5.02
N ASN A 117 8.64 -20.25 5.27
CA ASN A 117 7.20 -20.46 5.26
C ASN A 117 6.72 -20.16 3.84
N PRO A 118 5.98 -21.09 3.23
CA PRO A 118 5.63 -20.95 1.85
C PRO A 118 4.60 -19.81 1.70
N SER A 119 4.57 -19.23 0.51
CA SER A 119 3.65 -18.15 0.08
C SER A 119 2.22 -18.32 0.65
N PRO A 120 1.37 -17.28 0.77
CA PRO A 120 -0.07 -17.50 0.96
C PRO A 120 -0.72 -18.32 -0.19
N LEU A 121 0.02 -18.65 -1.26
CA LEU A 121 -0.33 -19.75 -2.19
C LEU A 121 -0.22 -21.17 -1.58
N ALA A 122 0.45 -21.35 -0.45
CA ALA A 122 0.76 -22.67 0.12
C ALA A 122 0.03 -22.98 1.43
N GLY A 123 -0.84 -22.07 1.89
CA GLY A 123 -1.94 -22.43 2.80
C GLY A 123 -3.02 -23.27 2.10
N ASN A 124 -3.04 -23.31 0.77
CA ASN A 124 -3.82 -24.26 -0.02
C ASN A 124 -2.99 -25.52 -0.33
N ARG A 125 -2.77 -26.36 0.69
CA ARG A 125 -2.35 -27.76 0.47
C ARG A 125 -3.52 -28.59 -0.09
N GLY A 126 -3.96 -28.21 -1.28
CA GLY A 126 -5.03 -28.86 -2.04
C GLY A 126 -5.07 -28.46 -3.52
N LEU A 127 -4.00 -27.88 -4.08
CA LEU A 127 -3.91 -27.64 -5.52
C LEU A 127 -2.45 -27.66 -6.03
N HIS A 128 -1.73 -28.72 -5.72
CA HIS A 128 -0.64 -29.18 -6.58
C HIS A 128 -1.12 -30.46 -7.26
N SER A 129 -1.94 -30.28 -8.30
CA SER A 129 -1.96 -31.23 -9.40
C SER A 129 -2.05 -30.44 -10.70
N LEU A 130 -1.06 -30.66 -11.56
CA LEU A 130 -1.04 -30.23 -12.95
C LEU A 130 -2.05 -31.06 -13.76
N ASP A 131 -3.30 -31.11 -13.31
CA ASP A 131 -4.40 -31.87 -13.94
C ASP A 131 -5.41 -30.96 -14.67
N TRP A 132 -5.13 -29.66 -14.83
CA TRP A 132 -6.06 -28.74 -15.49
C TRP A 132 -5.83 -28.55 -17.00
N LEU A 133 -5.06 -29.44 -17.63
CA LEU A 133 -4.98 -29.53 -19.09
C LEU A 133 -5.36 -30.95 -19.51
N GLY A 134 -6.60 -31.13 -19.96
CA GLY A 134 -6.98 -32.26 -20.78
C GLY A 134 -6.13 -32.26 -22.04
N GLY A 135 -5.12 -33.12 -22.08
CA GLY A 135 -4.32 -33.42 -23.25
C GLY A 135 -4.06 -34.92 -23.27
N GLN A 136 -4.72 -35.63 -24.18
CA GLN A 136 -4.53 -37.07 -24.38
C GLN A 136 -3.07 -37.34 -24.73
N GLY A 137 -2.46 -38.27 -23.99
CA GLY A 137 -1.07 -38.63 -24.13
C GLY A 137 -0.76 -39.42 -25.41
N LEU A 138 0.45 -39.22 -25.92
CA LEU A 138 1.16 -40.17 -26.79
C LEU A 138 2.64 -40.25 -26.37
N PRO A 139 3.30 -41.41 -26.58
CA PRO A 139 4.36 -41.87 -25.69
C PRO A 139 5.80 -41.56 -26.14
N ALA A 140 6.70 -41.85 -25.20
CA ALA A 140 8.15 -41.61 -25.13
C ALA A 140 9.00 -41.91 -26.38
N SER A 141 10.06 -41.10 -26.51
CA SER A 141 11.24 -41.34 -27.35
C SER A 141 12.13 -42.46 -26.80
N PRO A 142 12.96 -43.06 -27.67
CA PRO A 142 14.32 -43.41 -27.27
C PRO A 142 15.36 -42.96 -28.32
N GLY A 143 16.57 -42.61 -27.88
CA GLY A 143 17.72 -42.48 -28.78
C GLY A 143 18.75 -41.46 -28.33
N ALA A 144 19.81 -41.95 -27.68
CA ALA A 144 21.00 -41.20 -27.29
C ALA A 144 21.87 -40.80 -28.49
N ALA A 145 22.54 -39.65 -28.40
CA ALA A 145 23.91 -39.42 -28.89
C ALA A 145 24.42 -38.04 -28.42
N GLN A 146 25.57 -38.01 -27.72
CA GLN A 146 26.45 -36.84 -27.61
C GLN A 146 27.21 -36.64 -28.94
N PRO A 147 27.81 -35.46 -29.19
CA PRO A 147 29.24 -35.36 -28.89
C PRO A 147 29.72 -33.99 -28.35
N GLU A 148 30.99 -34.02 -27.96
CA GLU A 148 31.82 -33.08 -27.20
C GLU A 148 32.22 -31.76 -27.90
N ALA A 149 32.25 -30.71 -27.07
CA ALA A 149 33.34 -29.76 -26.76
C ALA A 149 34.00 -28.81 -27.82
N GLN A 150 34.38 -27.63 -27.27
CA GLN A 150 35.43 -26.65 -27.69
C GLN A 150 34.99 -25.55 -28.68
N HIS A 151 35.18 -24.22 -28.50
CA HIS A 151 35.97 -23.34 -27.61
C HIS A 151 35.29 -21.93 -27.60
N PRO A 152 35.54 -21.05 -26.59
CA PRO A 152 34.81 -19.78 -26.41
C PRO A 152 35.55 -18.56 -27.00
N LEU A 153 34.81 -17.55 -27.48
CA LEU A 153 35.32 -16.19 -27.71
C LEU A 153 34.36 -15.12 -27.16
N PRO A 154 34.87 -14.01 -26.60
CA PRO A 154 34.11 -13.03 -25.82
C PRO A 154 33.77 -11.76 -26.64
N SER A 155 32.58 -11.19 -26.46
CA SER A 155 32.31 -9.75 -26.71
C SER A 155 30.93 -9.39 -26.15
N ALA A 156 30.87 -8.71 -25.00
CA ALA A 156 30.48 -7.30 -24.87
C ALA A 156 29.08 -7.01 -25.50
N ALA A 157 28.02 -6.66 -24.76
CA ALA A 157 27.93 -5.86 -23.55
C ALA A 157 26.75 -6.32 -22.68
N ARG A 158 27.05 -6.78 -21.46
CA ARG A 158 26.05 -6.84 -20.38
C ARG A 158 26.08 -5.47 -19.71
N SER A 159 25.18 -4.58 -20.13
CA SER A 159 25.02 -3.31 -19.43
C SER A 159 24.01 -3.49 -18.31
N SER A 160 24.52 -3.26 -17.09
CA SER A 160 23.75 -2.97 -15.87
C SER A 160 23.14 -4.17 -15.15
N ASP A 161 24.01 -5.06 -14.65
CA ASP A 161 23.81 -5.61 -13.31
C ASP A 161 23.79 -4.43 -12.32
N CYS A 162 22.59 -3.92 -12.01
CA CYS A 162 22.40 -2.94 -10.96
C CYS A 162 22.62 -3.63 -9.61
N LEU A 163 23.89 -3.82 -9.24
CA LEU A 163 24.31 -4.13 -7.88
C LEU A 163 23.96 -2.95 -6.98
N HIS A 164 22.70 -2.82 -6.58
CA HIS A 164 22.32 -2.07 -5.39
C HIS A 164 22.37 -3.03 -4.20
N ARG A 165 23.60 -3.32 -3.77
CA ARG A 165 23.91 -4.11 -2.57
C ARG A 165 23.56 -3.28 -1.33
N GLY A 166 22.25 -3.10 -1.08
CA GLY A 166 21.74 -2.35 0.07
C GLY A 166 20.30 -1.86 -0.04
N ALA A 167 19.70 -1.83 -1.23
CA ALA A 167 18.28 -1.48 -1.38
C ALA A 167 17.41 -2.72 -1.13
N SER A 168 16.30 -2.56 -0.39
CA SER A 168 15.29 -3.62 -0.25
C SER A 168 14.96 -4.19 -1.63
N SER A 169 15.09 -5.51 -1.80
CA SER A 169 14.70 -6.19 -3.05
C SER A 169 13.20 -6.10 -3.32
N ARG A 170 12.43 -5.51 -2.39
CA ARG A 170 10.98 -5.37 -2.43
C ARG A 170 10.54 -3.92 -2.39
N VAL A 171 9.45 -3.64 -3.09
CA VAL A 171 8.81 -2.34 -3.21
C VAL A 171 7.38 -2.43 -2.69
N LEU A 172 6.95 -1.39 -1.99
CA LEU A 172 5.54 -1.21 -1.64
C LEU A 172 4.82 -0.45 -2.75
N LEU A 173 3.68 -0.98 -3.16
CA LEU A 173 2.85 -0.41 -4.22
C LEU A 173 1.49 -0.07 -3.66
N LEU A 174 1.04 1.16 -3.86
CA LEU A 174 -0.36 1.56 -3.70
C LEU A 174 -0.99 1.57 -5.09
N LEU A 175 -2.10 0.85 -5.30
CA LEU A 175 -2.68 0.69 -6.63
C LEU A 175 -4.20 0.94 -6.65
N CYS A 176 -4.65 1.80 -7.55
CA CYS A 176 -6.08 1.96 -7.85
C CYS A 176 -6.40 1.31 -9.20
N ASN A 177 -7.56 0.67 -9.29
CA ASN A 177 -8.11 0.19 -10.55
C ASN A 177 -9.01 1.25 -11.14
N THR A 178 -8.77 1.62 -12.39
CA THR A 178 -9.54 2.62 -13.13
C THR A 178 -9.99 2.11 -14.47
N VAL A 179 -11.15 2.57 -14.89
CA VAL A 179 -11.64 2.43 -16.27
C VAL A 179 -11.75 3.82 -16.88
N SER A 180 -11.35 3.97 -18.14
CA SER A 180 -11.59 5.19 -18.91
C SER A 180 -12.87 5.02 -19.72
N ASP A 181 -13.75 6.03 -19.66
CA ASP A 181 -14.91 6.16 -20.55
C ASP A 181 -14.62 7.08 -21.76
N GLY A 182 -13.35 7.45 -21.98
CA GLY A 182 -12.90 8.37 -23.02
C GLY A 182 -12.83 9.84 -22.59
N HIS A 183 -13.49 10.24 -21.51
CA HIS A 183 -13.45 11.62 -20.99
C HIS A 183 -12.89 11.70 -19.58
N ARG A 184 -13.12 10.67 -18.76
CA ARG A 184 -12.70 10.63 -17.35
C ARG A 184 -12.23 9.24 -16.96
N LEU A 185 -11.25 9.21 -16.08
CA LEU A 185 -10.88 7.99 -15.35
C LEU A 185 -11.80 7.85 -14.14
N THR A 186 -12.43 6.69 -14.02
CA THR A 186 -13.27 6.35 -12.87
C THR A 186 -12.71 5.14 -12.18
N ARG A 187 -12.45 5.26 -10.88
CA ARG A 187 -11.98 4.19 -10.03
C ARG A 187 -13.10 3.18 -9.78
N PHE A 188 -12.75 1.90 -9.73
CA PHE A 188 -13.65 0.83 -9.30
C PHE A 188 -12.95 -0.14 -8.36
N GLY A 189 -13.71 -0.78 -7.48
CA GLY A 189 -13.16 -1.65 -6.45
C GLY A 189 -12.19 -0.92 -5.49
N PRO A 190 -11.62 -1.64 -4.53
CA PRO A 190 -10.78 -1.04 -3.51
C PRO A 190 -9.42 -0.58 -4.02
N PRO A 191 -8.82 0.47 -3.43
CA PRO A 191 -7.40 0.70 -3.54
C PRO A 191 -6.64 -0.44 -2.83
N LEU A 192 -5.55 -0.86 -3.43
CA LEU A 192 -4.74 -1.99 -2.99
C LEU A 192 -3.41 -1.50 -2.42
N VAL A 193 -2.87 -2.26 -1.47
CA VAL A 193 -1.47 -2.15 -1.05
C VAL A 193 -0.79 -3.51 -1.21
N LEU A 194 0.30 -3.54 -1.96
CA LEU A 194 1.06 -4.74 -2.33
C LEU A 194 2.51 -4.58 -1.91
N ARG A 195 3.19 -5.70 -1.64
CA ARG A 195 4.65 -5.73 -1.41
C ARG A 195 5.27 -6.77 -2.34
N GLU A 196 5.86 -6.29 -3.42
CA GLU A 196 6.38 -7.14 -4.50
C GLU A 196 7.89 -7.05 -4.63
N GLU A 197 8.51 -8.07 -5.22
CA GLU A 197 9.92 -8.06 -5.54
C GLU A 197 10.21 -7.19 -6.77
N ARG A 198 11.34 -6.48 -6.77
CA ARG A 198 11.80 -5.66 -7.89
C ARG A 198 11.91 -6.46 -9.19
N GLY A 199 12.36 -7.72 -9.07
CA GLY A 199 12.50 -8.67 -10.17
C GLY A 199 11.23 -9.49 -10.48
N ILE A 200 10.04 -9.06 -10.02
CA ILE A 200 8.79 -9.74 -10.39
C ILE A 200 8.57 -9.62 -11.90
N SER A 201 8.10 -10.69 -12.55
CA SER A 201 7.70 -10.63 -13.97
C SER A 201 6.37 -9.91 -14.16
N TRP A 202 6.08 -9.44 -15.38
CA TRP A 202 4.77 -8.84 -15.70
C TRP A 202 3.61 -9.79 -15.38
N GLU A 203 3.72 -11.05 -15.79
CA GLU A 203 2.68 -12.07 -15.55
C GLU A 203 2.43 -12.27 -14.06
N GLN A 204 3.50 -12.38 -13.27
CA GLN A 204 3.40 -12.54 -11.81
C GLN A 204 2.81 -11.29 -11.14
N LEU A 205 3.17 -10.09 -11.60
CA LEU A 205 2.62 -8.83 -11.10
C LEU A 205 1.12 -8.74 -11.41
N GLN A 206 0.71 -9.08 -12.63
CA GLN A 206 -0.71 -9.14 -13.02
C GLN A 206 -1.48 -10.14 -12.17
N GLN A 207 -0.92 -11.34 -11.96
CA GLN A 207 -1.53 -12.37 -11.11
C GLN A 207 -1.62 -11.92 -9.64
N SER A 208 -0.61 -11.23 -9.11
CA SER A 208 -0.65 -10.69 -7.74
C SER A 208 -1.79 -9.68 -7.57
N ILE A 209 -1.92 -8.73 -8.51
CA ILE A 209 -3.00 -7.73 -8.52
C ILE A 209 -4.37 -8.41 -8.62
N LEU A 210 -4.55 -9.35 -9.54
CA LEU A 210 -5.79 -10.12 -9.68
C LEU A 210 -6.11 -10.94 -8.42
N GLY A 211 -5.10 -11.48 -7.75
CA GLY A 211 -5.23 -12.20 -6.50
C GLY A 211 -5.86 -11.35 -5.40
N GLN A 212 -5.48 -10.07 -5.31
CA GLN A 212 -6.11 -9.12 -4.37
C GLN A 212 -7.58 -8.84 -4.71
N LEU A 213 -7.93 -8.86 -6.00
CA LEU A 213 -9.27 -8.61 -6.51
C LEU A 213 -10.15 -9.87 -6.62
N ARG A 214 -9.67 -11.03 -6.15
CA ARG A 214 -10.33 -12.33 -6.35
C ARG A 214 -11.79 -12.37 -5.87
N ALA A 215 -12.07 -11.69 -4.76
CA ALA A 215 -13.42 -11.59 -4.20
C ALA A 215 -14.40 -10.84 -5.13
N LEU A 216 -13.88 -9.96 -6.00
CA LEU A 216 -14.65 -9.15 -6.95
C LEU A 216 -14.76 -9.80 -8.33
N LEU A 217 -13.88 -10.73 -8.66
CA LEU A 217 -13.93 -11.45 -9.93
C LEU A 217 -15.18 -12.32 -10.02
N ARG A 218 -15.87 -12.23 -11.17
CA ARG A 218 -16.99 -13.12 -11.52
C ARG A 218 -16.54 -14.58 -11.58
N ALA A 219 -17.43 -15.51 -11.25
CA ALA A 219 -17.08 -16.92 -11.10
C ALA A 219 -16.48 -17.51 -12.40
N GLU A 220 -17.03 -17.13 -13.55
CA GLU A 220 -16.64 -17.60 -14.88
C GLU A 220 -15.28 -17.04 -15.32
N ALA A 221 -14.89 -15.90 -14.76
CA ALA A 221 -13.60 -15.27 -15.02
C ALA A 221 -12.44 -15.92 -14.23
N ARG A 222 -12.74 -16.67 -13.16
CA ARG A 222 -11.72 -17.30 -12.30
C ARG A 222 -11.01 -18.49 -12.95
N ALA A 223 -11.56 -19.03 -14.05
CA ALA A 223 -11.06 -20.23 -14.75
C ALA A 223 -10.33 -19.92 -16.07
N GLN A 224 -10.25 -18.66 -16.49
CA GLN A 224 -9.67 -18.29 -17.79
C GLN A 224 -8.15 -18.08 -17.67
N GLY A 225 -7.39 -18.58 -18.66
CA GLY A 225 -5.94 -18.39 -18.73
C GLY A 225 -5.60 -16.91 -18.96
N MET A 226 -4.93 -16.28 -17.99
CA MET A 226 -4.61 -14.84 -17.98
C MET A 226 -3.21 -14.55 -18.55
N GLY A 227 -2.85 -15.20 -19.66
CA GLY A 227 -1.51 -15.09 -20.27
C GLY A 227 -1.26 -13.82 -21.09
N VAL A 228 -2.29 -12.99 -21.30
CA VAL A 228 -2.18 -11.70 -22.01
C VAL A 228 -2.34 -10.54 -21.02
N PRO A 229 -1.71 -9.37 -21.26
CA PRO A 229 -1.92 -8.17 -20.45
C PRO A 229 -3.39 -7.74 -20.49
N LEU A 230 -4.02 -7.61 -19.32
CA LEU A 230 -5.45 -7.28 -19.17
C LEU A 230 -5.71 -5.81 -18.88
N PHE A 231 -4.67 -5.11 -18.43
CA PHE A 231 -4.68 -3.70 -18.08
C PHE A 231 -3.30 -3.13 -18.30
N ARG A 232 -3.21 -1.80 -18.39
CA ARG A 232 -1.94 -1.08 -18.42
C ARG A 232 -1.65 -0.55 -17.03
N ILE A 233 -0.38 -0.45 -16.66
CA ILE A 233 0.02 0.13 -15.37
C ILE A 233 0.74 1.44 -15.64
N ARG A 234 0.32 2.52 -14.99
CA ARG A 234 1.04 3.80 -15.00
C ARG A 234 1.35 4.28 -13.59
N LEU A 235 2.33 5.15 -13.48
CA LEU A 235 2.58 5.91 -12.27
C LEU A 235 1.47 6.95 -12.09
N ALA A 236 1.09 7.19 -10.82
CA ALA A 236 0.07 8.18 -10.45
C ALA A 236 0.63 9.61 -10.29
N GLU A 237 1.82 9.89 -10.85
CA GLU A 237 2.49 11.19 -10.70
C GLU A 237 1.74 12.31 -11.42
N GLY A 238 1.80 13.53 -10.85
CA GLY A 238 0.87 14.63 -11.14
C GLY A 238 1.17 15.48 -12.38
N MET A 239 2.09 15.08 -13.26
CA MET A 239 2.40 15.82 -14.48
C MET A 239 2.38 14.89 -15.69
N GLU A 240 1.59 15.26 -16.70
CA GLU A 240 1.68 14.68 -18.03
C GLU A 240 3.07 14.98 -18.65
N PRO A 241 3.65 14.06 -19.44
CA PRO A 241 3.07 12.79 -19.88
C PRO A 241 3.11 11.70 -18.81
N CYS A 242 2.01 10.94 -18.69
CA CYS A 242 1.97 9.74 -17.84
C CYS A 242 3.08 8.73 -18.21
N THR A 243 3.81 8.24 -17.21
CA THR A 243 4.78 7.14 -17.39
C THR A 243 4.11 5.78 -17.20
N TYR A 244 4.12 4.95 -18.23
CA TYR A 244 3.59 3.58 -18.22
C TYR A 244 4.69 2.54 -18.00
N LEU A 245 4.37 1.47 -17.28
CA LEU A 245 5.21 0.27 -17.21
C LEU A 245 4.88 -0.62 -18.40
N SER A 246 5.91 -1.12 -19.07
CA SER A 246 5.74 -1.95 -20.26
C SER A 246 5.48 -3.42 -19.90
N PRO A 247 4.47 -4.07 -20.50
CA PRO A 247 4.30 -5.52 -20.40
C PRO A 247 5.42 -6.32 -21.06
N GLN A 248 6.23 -5.69 -21.91
CA GLN A 248 7.38 -6.33 -22.56
C GLN A 248 8.63 -6.32 -21.69
N ASP A 249 8.65 -5.51 -20.61
CA ASP A 249 9.78 -5.50 -19.69
C ASP A 249 9.75 -6.78 -18.83
N PRO A 250 10.85 -7.54 -18.74
CA PRO A 250 10.88 -8.76 -17.93
C PRO A 250 10.78 -8.47 -16.43
N HIS A 251 11.14 -7.25 -16.01
CA HIS A 251 11.12 -6.79 -14.63
C HIS A 251 10.57 -5.35 -14.56
N PRO A 252 9.25 -5.14 -14.73
CA PRO A 252 8.66 -3.81 -14.84
C PRO A 252 8.90 -2.93 -13.60
N LEU A 253 9.08 -3.53 -12.42
CA LEU A 253 9.37 -2.79 -11.19
C LEU A 253 10.84 -2.35 -11.04
N CYS A 254 11.73 -2.77 -11.94
CA CYS A 254 13.09 -2.25 -12.05
C CYS A 254 13.18 -0.99 -12.92
N HIS A 255 12.06 -0.50 -13.46
CA HIS A 255 12.03 0.67 -14.32
C HIS A 255 12.52 1.93 -13.56
N PRO A 256 13.36 2.81 -14.15
CA PRO A 256 13.93 3.96 -13.45
C PRO A 256 12.91 4.95 -12.86
N ALA A 257 11.70 5.00 -13.43
CA ALA A 257 10.62 5.82 -12.87
C ALA A 257 10.16 5.34 -11.48
N ILE A 258 10.24 4.03 -11.21
CA ILE A 258 9.95 3.47 -9.88
C ILE A 258 10.97 3.98 -8.86
N ASP A 259 12.24 4.08 -9.24
CA ASP A 259 13.29 4.60 -8.35
C ASP A 259 13.10 6.07 -8.04
N ARG A 260 12.75 6.88 -9.05
CA ARG A 260 12.41 8.29 -8.85
C ARG A 260 11.19 8.46 -7.93
N ALA A 261 10.13 7.67 -8.15
CA ALA A 261 8.94 7.70 -7.31
C ALA A 261 9.25 7.34 -5.84
N LEU A 262 10.15 6.37 -5.61
CA LEU A 262 10.60 6.00 -4.28
C LEU A 262 11.42 7.11 -3.60
N GLN A 263 12.28 7.81 -4.35
CA GLN A 263 13.04 8.96 -3.84
C GLN A 263 12.13 10.13 -3.47
N LEU A 264 10.99 10.27 -4.13
CA LEU A 264 9.97 11.29 -3.87
C LEU A 264 8.93 10.89 -2.81
N SER A 265 9.03 9.68 -2.24
CA SER A 265 8.17 9.27 -1.13
C SER A 265 8.39 10.18 0.07
N GLY A 266 7.33 10.79 0.60
CA GLY A 266 7.39 11.64 1.78
C GLY A 266 7.94 10.90 3.01
N SER A 267 8.50 11.65 3.97
CA SER A 267 9.07 11.09 5.19
C SER A 267 8.02 10.43 6.08
N GLY A 268 8.44 9.44 6.87
CA GLY A 268 7.65 8.89 7.99
C GLY A 268 6.88 7.61 7.74
N GLY A 269 6.22 7.50 6.58
CA GLY A 269 5.66 6.24 6.11
C GLY A 269 6.72 5.37 5.44
N PRO A 270 6.49 4.05 5.29
CA PRO A 270 7.30 3.21 4.43
C PRO A 270 7.37 3.76 2.99
N PRO A 271 8.56 3.84 2.35
CA PRO A 271 8.69 4.27 0.96
C PRO A 271 7.82 3.41 0.03
N HIS A 272 7.09 4.06 -0.87
CA HIS A 272 6.09 3.38 -1.70
C HIS A 272 5.88 4.09 -3.03
N VAL A 273 5.35 3.35 -4.01
CA VAL A 273 5.00 3.90 -5.32
C VAL A 273 3.49 3.86 -5.51
N ARG A 274 2.91 4.96 -5.99
CA ARG A 274 1.49 5.03 -6.34
C ARG A 274 1.31 4.72 -7.83
N LEU A 275 0.43 3.77 -8.11
CA LEU A 275 0.16 3.24 -9.44
C LEU A 275 -1.34 3.27 -9.75
N MET A 276 -1.63 3.29 -11.05
CA MET A 276 -2.98 3.17 -11.59
C MET A 276 -2.99 2.00 -12.58
N ALA A 277 -3.85 1.01 -12.33
CA ALA A 277 -4.17 -0.03 -13.30
C ALA A 277 -5.34 0.46 -14.17
N GLU A 278 -5.06 0.72 -15.45
CA GLU A 278 -6.03 1.17 -16.44
C GLU A 278 -6.59 0.00 -17.22
N TRP A 279 -7.88 -0.23 -17.02
CA TRP A 279 -8.66 -1.27 -17.68
C TRP A 279 -9.45 -0.67 -18.83
N ASP A 280 -9.52 -1.38 -19.95
CA ASP A 280 -10.55 -1.09 -20.94
C ASP A 280 -11.94 -1.51 -20.42
N LEU A 281 -12.98 -0.82 -20.88
CA LEU A 281 -14.34 -1.03 -20.39
C LEU A 281 -14.81 -2.48 -20.59
N ASN A 282 -14.52 -3.06 -21.76
CA ASN A 282 -14.95 -4.42 -22.10
C ASN A 282 -14.31 -5.47 -21.18
N THR A 283 -13.00 -5.38 -20.93
CA THR A 283 -12.29 -6.27 -20.01
C THR A 283 -12.78 -6.09 -18.58
N LYS A 284 -12.97 -4.84 -18.13
CA LYS A 284 -13.50 -4.56 -16.80
C LYS A 284 -14.90 -5.14 -16.61
N GLU A 285 -15.81 -4.90 -17.55
CA GLU A 285 -17.17 -5.43 -17.50
C GLU A 285 -17.18 -6.95 -17.53
N ARG A 286 -16.39 -7.57 -18.43
CA ARG A 286 -16.25 -9.04 -18.55
C ARG A 286 -15.74 -9.71 -17.27
N LEU A 287 -14.80 -9.11 -16.55
CA LEU A 287 -14.18 -9.75 -15.39
C LEU A 287 -14.90 -9.43 -14.07
N PHE A 288 -15.45 -8.22 -13.95
CA PHE A 288 -15.96 -7.72 -12.67
C PHE A 288 -17.43 -7.25 -12.72
N GLY A 289 -17.96 -6.95 -13.91
CA GLY A 289 -19.32 -6.43 -14.07
C GLY A 289 -19.52 -5.06 -13.40
N SER A 290 -20.69 -4.87 -12.80
CA SER A 290 -21.00 -3.68 -11.99
C SER A 290 -20.46 -3.86 -10.57
N VAL A 291 -19.23 -3.40 -10.35
CA VAL A 291 -18.61 -3.37 -9.02
C VAL A 291 -19.04 -2.08 -8.33
N GLN A 292 -19.75 -2.21 -7.21
CA GLN A 292 -20.01 -1.07 -6.32
C GLN A 292 -18.70 -0.63 -5.62
N GLY A 293 -18.68 0.60 -5.10
CA GLY A 293 -17.55 1.12 -4.33
C GLY A 293 -17.20 0.24 -3.12
N GLU A 294 -16.08 0.53 -2.46
CA GLU A 294 -15.72 -0.19 -1.22
C GLU A 294 -16.87 -0.12 -0.20
N ALA A 295 -17.30 -1.27 0.31
CA ALA A 295 -18.13 -1.32 1.50
C ALA A 295 -17.23 -0.98 2.70
N VAL A 296 -17.28 0.27 3.15
CA VAL A 296 -16.51 0.75 4.30
C VAL A 296 -17.39 0.67 5.54
N GLU A 297 -16.98 -0.13 6.52
CA GLU A 297 -17.66 -0.22 7.82
C GLU A 297 -17.26 0.95 8.71
N ASP A 298 -18.18 1.46 9.54
CA ASP A 298 -17.86 2.49 10.52
C ASP A 298 -17.45 1.88 11.85
N ALA A 299 -16.33 2.33 12.39
CA ALA A 299 -15.96 2.05 13.77
C ALA A 299 -16.82 2.87 14.74
N GLU A 300 -16.90 2.40 15.99
CA GLU A 300 -17.60 3.11 17.07
C GLU A 300 -17.06 4.54 17.26
N SER A 301 -15.76 4.74 17.04
CA SER A 301 -15.12 6.06 17.12
C SER A 301 -15.71 7.10 16.19
N VAL A 302 -16.25 6.71 15.03
CA VAL A 302 -16.97 7.62 14.13
C VAL A 302 -18.21 8.17 14.81
N GLY A 303 -19.00 7.31 15.46
CA GLY A 303 -20.19 7.70 16.19
C GLY A 303 -19.87 8.58 17.40
N LEU A 304 -18.87 8.19 18.20
CA LEU A 304 -18.41 8.95 19.37
C LEU A 304 -17.91 10.34 18.98
N GLN A 305 -17.12 10.44 17.91
CA GLN A 305 -16.62 11.71 17.39
C GLN A 305 -17.76 12.61 16.89
N GLN A 306 -18.74 12.06 16.16
CA GLN A 306 -19.91 12.81 15.70
C GLN A 306 -20.75 13.31 16.88
N GLN A 307 -20.92 12.49 17.92
CA GLN A 307 -21.64 12.87 19.13
C GLN A 307 -20.90 13.97 19.89
N ALA A 308 -19.59 13.82 20.09
CA ALA A 308 -18.75 14.82 20.73
C ALA A 308 -18.81 16.16 19.99
N HIS A 309 -18.77 16.14 18.65
CA HIS A 309 -18.90 17.35 17.85
C HIS A 309 -20.28 18.01 17.99
N ARG A 310 -21.37 17.23 18.06
CA ARG A 310 -22.72 17.76 18.30
C ARG A 310 -22.90 18.31 19.72
N GLN A 311 -22.17 17.78 20.70
CA GLN A 311 -22.21 18.23 22.09
C GLN A 311 -21.24 19.37 22.40
N GLN A 312 -20.42 19.81 21.43
CA GLN A 312 -19.61 21.01 21.62
C GLN A 312 -20.57 22.20 21.86
N PRO A 313 -20.53 22.84 23.05
CA PRO A 313 -21.34 24.02 23.29
C PRO A 313 -20.92 25.08 22.27
N SER A 314 -21.89 25.62 21.53
CA SER A 314 -21.64 26.75 20.65
C SER A 314 -21.35 27.97 21.54
N CYS A 315 -20.08 28.24 21.89
CA CYS A 315 -19.77 29.55 22.45
C CYS A 315 -20.09 30.57 21.36
N THR A 316 -20.90 31.56 21.68
CA THR A 316 -20.96 32.75 20.85
C THR A 316 -19.66 33.53 21.05
N LEU A 317 -19.28 34.36 20.07
CA LEU A 317 -18.15 35.28 20.25
C LEU A 317 -18.33 36.11 21.53
N ASP A 318 -19.56 36.51 21.85
CA ASP A 318 -19.91 37.24 23.08
C ASP A 318 -19.59 36.43 24.35
N GLU A 319 -19.92 35.13 24.41
CA GLU A 319 -19.56 34.28 25.54
C GLU A 319 -18.04 34.13 25.70
N CYS A 320 -17.35 34.01 24.57
CA CYS A 320 -15.89 33.92 24.54
C CYS A 320 -15.23 35.27 24.95
N PHE A 321 -15.81 36.44 24.60
CA PHE A 321 -15.40 37.75 25.12
C PHE A 321 -15.72 37.96 26.61
N GLN A 322 -16.85 37.42 27.10
CA GLN A 322 -17.23 37.49 28.52
C GLN A 322 -16.30 36.69 29.43
N LEU A 323 -15.75 35.58 28.94
CA LEU A 323 -14.76 34.79 29.69
C LEU A 323 -13.41 35.52 29.77
N TYR A 324 -12.98 36.17 28.69
CA TYR A 324 -11.76 36.98 28.67
C TYR A 324 -11.84 38.17 29.65
N THR A 325 -12.97 38.89 29.67
CA THR A 325 -13.16 40.04 30.58
C THR A 325 -13.25 39.61 32.05
N LYS A 326 -13.83 38.44 32.34
CA LYS A 326 -13.82 37.87 33.70
C LYS A 326 -12.41 37.51 34.18
N GLU A 327 -11.52 37.05 33.32
CA GLU A 327 -10.14 36.73 33.70
C GLU A 327 -9.32 38.00 34.00
N GLU A 328 -9.50 39.09 33.24
CA GLU A 328 -8.87 40.38 33.56
C GLU A 328 -9.38 41.00 34.88
N GLN A 329 -10.67 40.83 35.20
CA GLN A 329 -11.24 41.33 36.46
C GLN A 329 -10.73 40.58 37.70
N VAL A 330 -10.38 39.30 37.57
CA VAL A 330 -9.75 38.52 38.66
C VAL A 330 -8.28 38.90 38.84
N ARG A 331 -7.58 39.31 37.77
CA ARG A 331 -6.20 39.82 37.88
C ARG A 331 -6.12 41.26 38.41
N GLY A 332 -7.12 42.09 38.12
CA GLY A 332 -7.19 43.48 38.62
C GLY A 332 -7.61 43.63 40.09
N THR A 333 -8.03 42.55 40.75
CA THR A 333 -8.45 42.56 42.18
C THR A 333 -7.41 41.93 43.12
N ALA A 334 -6.28 41.46 42.58
CA ALA A 334 -5.14 40.94 43.33
C ALA A 334 -3.93 41.89 43.34
N GLY A 335 -4.15 43.20 43.09
CA GLY A 335 -3.15 44.26 43.15
C GLY A 335 -3.34 45.16 44.38
#